data_AF-A0A820AZV7-F1
#
_entry.id   AF-A0A820AZV7-F1
#
_cell.length_a   1.000
_cell.length_b   1.000
_cell.length_c   1.000
_cell.angle_alpha   90.00
_cell.angle_beta   90.00
_cell.angle_gamma   90.00
#
_symmetry.space_group_name_H-M   'P 1'
#
loop_
_entity.id
_entity.type
_entity.pdbx_description
1 polymer ?
#
loop_
_entity_poly.entity_id
_entity_poly.type
_entity_poly.pdbx_seq_one_letter_code
_entity_poly.pdbx_strand_id
1 'polypeptide(L)'
;MYLTSSVVTVMNAYCAPRVVSCSSQDTINDFILMGEVSTQIYDLATGCSTNSYDNRTNESVSLAANTSYAGQVSTQYSSNEQFAIWIDFNDDCIFEASEQVASRSLNATYLTPFIIAIPPIGSVAKTGIHRMRATLAYGLTPDACDAFNTYGESHDYTANILNYTPSIPTPPCAAVSVGSASSLYAASSGTTSYTCKTYSWTSPRTGTATLAFQLRNDPNYWYVDDVSVYNKGVQMLVNGGFESGSFSPGWTLTGNCG
;
A
#
# COMPACT_ATOMS: atom_id res chain seq x y z
N MET A 1 -37.06 -26.89 43.01
CA MET A 1 -36.65 -25.51 42.69
C MET A 1 -35.59 -25.63 41.61
N TYR A 2 -35.93 -25.40 40.35
CA TYR A 2 -34.98 -25.47 39.25
C TYR A 2 -34.31 -24.10 39.11
N LEU A 3 -33.00 -24.04 39.28
CA LEU A 3 -32.22 -22.85 38.98
C LEU A 3 -32.04 -22.78 37.47
N THR A 4 -32.63 -21.77 36.84
CA THR A 4 -32.36 -21.45 35.44
C THR A 4 -31.02 -20.71 35.38
N SER A 5 -30.00 -21.33 34.79
CA SER A 5 -28.78 -20.62 34.41
C SER A 5 -29.09 -19.77 33.18
N SER A 6 -28.92 -18.46 33.31
CA SER A 6 -28.91 -17.54 32.17
C SER A 6 -27.48 -17.42 31.66
N VAL A 7 -27.24 -17.86 30.43
CA VAL A 7 -26.01 -17.53 29.70
C VAL A 7 -26.11 -16.06 29.31
N VAL A 8 -25.31 -15.22 29.97
CA VAL A 8 -25.11 -13.83 29.56
C VAL A 8 -23.98 -13.85 28.53
N THR A 9 -24.32 -13.70 27.26
CA THR A 9 -23.31 -13.44 26.22
C THR A 9 -22.86 -11.99 26.36
N VAL A 10 -21.69 -11.78 26.97
CA VAL A 10 -21.02 -10.48 26.89
C VAL A 10 -20.44 -10.40 25.48
N MET A 11 -21.10 -9.67 24.58
CA MET A 11 -20.44 -9.23 23.35
C MET A 11 -19.37 -8.24 23.78
N ASN A 12 -18.09 -8.61 23.62
CA ASN A 12 -17.03 -7.61 23.62
C ASN A 12 -17.28 -6.73 22.39
N ALA A 13 -17.78 -5.53 22.63
CA ALA A 13 -17.89 -4.52 21.59
C ALA A 13 -16.52 -3.85 21.47
N TYR A 14 -16.06 -3.62 20.24
CA TYR A 14 -14.94 -2.73 20.01
C TYR A 14 -15.17 -1.41 20.72
N CYS A 15 -14.11 -0.89 21.35
CA CYS A 15 -14.13 0.49 21.84
C CYS A 15 -14.62 1.41 20.70
N ALA A 16 -15.55 2.31 20.98
CA ALA A 16 -16.03 3.25 19.98
C ALA A 16 -15.03 4.42 19.91
N PRO A 17 -14.47 4.75 18.74
CA PRO A 17 -13.63 5.93 18.60
C PRO A 17 -14.48 7.16 18.90
N ARG A 18 -14.00 8.05 19.76
CA ARG A 18 -14.81 9.16 20.25
C ARG A 18 -14.11 10.48 20.02
N VAL A 19 -14.00 10.83 18.74
CA VAL A 19 -13.77 12.20 18.26
C VAL A 19 -15.09 12.98 18.31
N VAL A 20 -15.01 14.31 18.35
CA VAL A 20 -16.17 15.21 18.51
C VAL A 20 -16.99 15.29 17.22
N SER A 21 -16.33 15.49 16.07
CA SER A 21 -16.97 15.63 14.76
C SER A 21 -15.90 15.70 13.65
N CYS A 22 -16.22 15.28 12.42
CA CYS A 22 -15.42 15.53 11.21
C CYS A 22 -16.01 16.68 10.37
N SER A 23 -17.06 17.35 10.86
CA SER A 23 -17.81 18.38 10.12
C SER A 23 -16.97 19.60 9.73
N SER A 24 -15.78 19.76 10.34
CA SER A 24 -14.84 20.84 10.04
C SER A 24 -13.78 20.44 9.01
N GLN A 25 -14.06 19.37 8.23
CA GLN A 25 -13.21 18.81 7.16
C GLN A 25 -12.07 17.90 7.64
N ASP A 26 -12.02 17.62 8.94
CA ASP A 26 -11.11 16.66 9.60
C ASP A 26 -11.57 15.23 9.30
N THR A 27 -11.48 14.85 8.03
CA THR A 27 -11.97 13.58 7.47
C THR A 27 -10.82 12.68 7.06
N ILE A 28 -11.06 11.38 7.07
CA ILE A 28 -10.28 10.41 6.28
C ILE A 28 -10.96 10.35 4.92
N ASN A 29 -10.60 11.27 4.02
CA ASN A 29 -11.35 11.48 2.78
C ASN A 29 -11.01 10.46 1.68
N ASP A 30 -9.73 10.13 1.54
CA ASP A 30 -9.27 9.04 0.68
C ASP A 30 -8.40 8.11 1.53
N PHE A 31 -8.56 6.80 1.36
CA PHE A 31 -7.74 5.79 2.02
C PHE A 31 -7.45 4.64 1.06
N ILE A 32 -6.17 4.52 0.68
CA ILE A 32 -5.69 3.54 -0.28
C ILE A 32 -4.63 2.67 0.40
N LEU A 33 -4.83 1.36 0.37
CA LEU A 33 -3.87 0.38 0.87
C LEU A 33 -3.86 -0.85 -0.03
N MET A 34 -2.71 -1.08 -0.66
CA MET A 34 -2.51 -2.24 -1.52
C MET A 34 -1.96 -3.41 -0.71
N GLY A 35 -2.53 -4.59 -0.90
CA GLY A 35 -2.13 -5.80 -0.22
C GLY A 35 -1.66 -6.91 -1.17
N GLU A 36 -1.52 -8.09 -0.58
CA GLU A 36 -1.18 -9.33 -1.26
C GLU A 36 -2.36 -9.87 -2.09
N VAL A 37 -2.05 -10.77 -3.02
CA VAL A 37 -3.06 -11.54 -3.78
C VAL A 37 -4.09 -10.63 -4.47
N SER A 38 -3.64 -9.47 -4.97
CA SER A 38 -4.48 -8.45 -5.62
C SER A 38 -5.64 -7.96 -4.75
N THR A 39 -5.49 -8.00 -3.42
CA THR A 39 -6.42 -7.35 -2.49
C THR A 39 -6.04 -5.90 -2.26
N GLN A 40 -7.03 -5.06 -2.01
CA GLN A 40 -6.82 -3.64 -1.76
C GLN A 40 -7.99 -3.04 -0.97
N ILE A 41 -7.70 -1.98 -0.23
CA ILE A 41 -8.69 -0.99 0.19
C ILE A 41 -8.49 0.24 -0.69
N TYR A 42 -9.57 0.75 -1.28
CA TYR A 42 -9.53 1.83 -2.27
C TYR A 42 -10.74 2.74 -2.10
N ASP A 43 -10.72 3.50 -1.01
CA ASP A 43 -11.75 4.47 -0.69
C ASP A 43 -11.36 5.85 -1.18
N LEU A 44 -12.28 6.48 -1.90
CA LEU A 44 -12.11 7.82 -2.43
C LEU A 44 -13.31 8.69 -2.07
N ALA A 45 -13.02 9.93 -1.70
CA ALA A 45 -13.99 10.98 -1.41
C ALA A 45 -15.14 10.53 -0.48
N THR A 46 -14.83 9.81 0.60
CA THR A 46 -15.81 9.33 1.59
C THR A 46 -16.50 10.48 2.33
N GLY A 47 -15.83 11.63 2.46
CA GLY A 47 -16.34 12.79 3.18
C GLY A 47 -16.40 12.53 4.69
N CYS A 48 -17.30 13.24 5.38
CA CYS A 48 -17.49 13.11 6.82
C CYS A 48 -18.63 12.16 7.15
N SER A 49 -18.31 11.07 7.84
CA SER A 49 -19.27 10.03 8.24
C SER A 49 -20.16 10.47 9.39
N THR A 50 -21.34 9.84 9.48
CA THR A 50 -22.26 10.10 10.59
C THR A 50 -21.59 9.69 11.91
N ASN A 51 -21.62 10.58 12.91
CA ASN A 51 -20.91 10.40 14.19
C ASN A 51 -19.38 10.22 14.05
N SER A 52 -18.77 10.68 12.95
CA SER A 52 -17.32 10.57 12.73
C SER A 52 -16.77 9.15 12.74
N TYR A 53 -17.62 8.18 12.42
CA TYR A 53 -17.24 6.78 12.38
C TYR A 53 -17.86 6.10 11.17
N ASP A 54 -17.02 5.42 10.39
CA ASP A 54 -17.45 4.57 9.29
C ASP A 54 -17.05 3.11 9.53
N ASN A 55 -18.02 2.21 9.46
CA ASN A 55 -17.76 0.77 9.55
C ASN A 55 -17.72 0.18 8.16
N ARG A 56 -16.49 0.02 7.64
CA ARG A 56 -16.18 -0.46 6.29
C ARG A 56 -15.60 -1.86 6.29
N THR A 57 -15.96 -2.70 7.27
CA THR A 57 -15.36 -4.05 7.40
C THR A 57 -15.74 -5.08 6.35
N ASN A 58 -16.61 -4.70 5.42
CA ASN A 58 -16.79 -5.47 4.18
C ASN A 58 -15.62 -5.28 3.20
N GLU A 59 -14.78 -4.26 3.41
CA GLU A 59 -13.56 -4.02 2.67
C GLU A 59 -12.38 -4.64 3.40
N SER A 60 -11.59 -5.41 2.66
CA SER A 60 -10.52 -6.21 3.23
C SER A 60 -9.25 -6.15 2.43
N VAL A 61 -8.13 -6.11 3.14
CA VAL A 61 -6.78 -6.24 2.55
C VAL A 61 -6.06 -7.42 3.18
N SER A 62 -5.36 -8.19 2.37
CA SER A 62 -4.50 -9.28 2.86
C SER A 62 -3.06 -8.81 2.94
N LEU A 63 -2.40 -9.05 4.07
CA LEU A 63 -1.08 -8.53 4.37
C LEU A 63 -0.20 -9.67 4.90
N ALA A 64 1.00 -9.82 4.37
CA ALA A 64 1.95 -10.80 4.85
C ALA A 64 2.62 -10.32 6.15
N ALA A 65 2.81 -11.24 7.10
CA ALA A 65 3.55 -10.95 8.30
C ALA A 65 5.01 -10.59 8.01
N ASN A 66 5.64 -9.82 8.90
CA ASN A 66 7.02 -9.35 8.75
C ASN A 66 7.28 -8.61 7.42
N THR A 67 6.29 -7.88 6.92
CA THR A 67 6.32 -7.16 5.63
C THR A 67 5.77 -5.74 5.83
N SER A 68 6.24 -4.80 5.00
CA SER A 68 5.72 -3.43 5.00
C SER A 68 4.98 -3.12 3.71
N TYR A 69 3.88 -2.38 3.82
CA TYR A 69 3.03 -2.00 2.70
C TYR A 69 2.92 -0.48 2.62
N ALA A 70 2.95 0.05 1.41
CA ALA A 70 2.71 1.46 1.16
C ALA A 70 1.22 1.71 0.98
N GLY A 71 0.74 2.82 1.56
CA GLY A 71 -0.61 3.32 1.39
C GLY A 71 -0.62 4.83 1.24
N GLN A 72 -1.80 5.37 0.96
CA GLN A 72 -2.03 6.80 0.82
C GLN A 72 -3.29 7.19 1.58
N VAL A 73 -3.26 8.34 2.23
CA VAL A 73 -4.40 8.92 2.92
C VAL A 73 -4.54 10.38 2.53
N SER A 74 -5.77 10.88 2.43
CA SER A 74 -6.04 12.31 2.33
C SER A 74 -7.04 12.74 3.39
N THR A 75 -7.06 14.05 3.61
CA THR A 75 -8.03 14.73 4.46
C THR A 75 -8.52 15.97 3.72
N GLN A 76 -9.68 16.49 4.10
CA GLN A 76 -10.20 17.73 3.52
C GLN A 76 -9.71 18.98 4.26
N TYR A 77 -9.06 18.83 5.42
CA TYR A 77 -8.46 19.91 6.19
C TYR A 77 -6.94 20.04 5.93
N SER A 78 -6.43 21.26 5.80
CA SER A 78 -5.10 21.49 5.23
C SER A 78 -3.95 21.52 6.24
N SER A 79 -4.17 21.35 7.54
CA SER A 79 -3.09 21.51 8.53
C SER A 79 -3.34 20.82 9.86
N ASN A 80 -2.28 20.35 10.50
CA ASN A 80 -2.30 19.87 11.89
C ASN A 80 -3.19 18.64 12.12
N GLU A 81 -3.41 17.84 11.08
CA GLU A 81 -4.05 16.53 11.21
C GLU A 81 -3.03 15.48 11.58
N GLN A 82 -3.42 14.57 12.46
CA GLN A 82 -2.65 13.38 12.78
C GLN A 82 -3.46 12.15 12.44
N PHE A 83 -2.81 11.16 11.87
CA PHE A 83 -3.41 9.93 11.36
C PHE A 83 -2.65 8.73 11.91
N ALA A 84 -3.35 7.66 12.26
CA ALA A 84 -2.74 6.43 12.71
C ALA A 84 -3.61 5.21 12.39
N ILE A 85 -2.95 4.05 12.31
CA ILE A 85 -3.60 2.78 11.98
C ILE A 85 -3.23 1.75 13.04
N TRP A 86 -4.22 1.00 13.50
CA TRP A 86 -4.09 -0.15 14.39
C TRP A 86 -4.69 -1.39 13.74
N ILE A 87 -4.17 -2.56 14.09
CA ILE A 87 -4.78 -3.85 13.78
C ILE A 87 -4.91 -4.62 15.08
N ASP A 88 -6.14 -4.91 15.50
CA ASP A 88 -6.44 -5.76 16.66
C ASP A 88 -6.02 -7.20 16.31
N PHE A 89 -4.73 -7.48 16.50
CA PHE A 89 -4.12 -8.76 16.16
C PHE A 89 -4.53 -9.84 17.15
N ASN A 90 -4.93 -9.44 18.36
CA ASN A 90 -5.20 -10.37 19.43
C ASN A 90 -6.69 -10.79 19.51
N ASP A 91 -7.56 -10.07 18.80
CA ASP A 91 -9.02 -10.19 18.68
C ASP A 91 -9.77 -10.00 20.01
N ASP A 92 -9.22 -9.19 20.92
CA ASP A 92 -9.81 -8.89 22.22
C ASP A 92 -10.73 -7.66 22.21
N CYS A 93 -10.90 -7.03 21.05
CA CYS A 93 -11.73 -5.85 20.82
C CYS A 93 -11.19 -4.55 21.45
N ILE A 94 -9.92 -4.53 21.86
CA ILE A 94 -9.19 -3.36 22.34
C ILE A 94 -8.01 -3.15 21.40
N PHE A 95 -7.84 -1.92 20.93
CA PHE A 95 -6.66 -1.58 20.15
C PHE A 95 -5.55 -1.09 21.06
N GLU A 96 -4.48 -1.85 21.15
CA GLU A 96 -3.40 -1.59 22.09
C GLU A 96 -2.29 -0.76 21.43
N ALA A 97 -1.47 -0.08 22.23
CA ALA A 97 -0.34 0.69 21.68
C ALA A 97 0.65 -0.19 20.89
N SER A 98 0.79 -1.48 21.26
CA SER A 98 1.61 -2.46 20.54
C SER A 98 1.05 -2.86 19.17
N GLU A 99 -0.22 -2.56 18.92
CA GLU A 99 -0.95 -2.91 17.69
C GLU A 99 -0.99 -1.78 16.67
N GLN A 100 -0.42 -0.62 17.01
CA GLN A 100 -0.26 0.48 16.06
C GLN A 100 0.76 0.11 14.98
N VAL A 101 0.31 0.09 13.73
CA VAL A 101 1.13 -0.30 12.55
C VAL A 101 1.55 0.89 11.70
N ALA A 102 0.94 2.07 11.88
CA ALA A 102 1.33 3.31 11.23
C ALA A 102 0.94 4.56 12.03
N SER A 103 1.69 5.64 11.77
CA SER A 103 1.39 7.00 12.22
C SER A 103 1.87 8.02 11.19
N ARG A 104 1.11 9.07 10.94
CA ARG A 104 1.44 10.11 9.96
C ARG A 104 0.82 11.45 10.31
N SER A 105 1.56 12.55 10.14
CA SER A 105 0.98 13.90 10.17
C SER A 105 0.55 14.31 8.77
N LEU A 106 -0.66 14.85 8.63
CA LEU A 106 -1.18 15.39 7.37
C LEU A 106 -1.25 16.92 7.47
N ASN A 107 -0.57 17.59 6.54
CA ASN A 107 -0.47 19.05 6.50
C ASN A 107 -0.85 19.60 5.12
N ALA A 108 -1.69 18.85 4.41
CA ALA A 108 -2.22 19.18 3.11
C ALA A 108 -3.42 18.30 2.78
N THR A 109 -4.20 18.70 1.78
CA THR A 109 -5.41 17.99 1.33
C THR A 109 -5.17 17.04 0.16
N TYR A 110 -3.92 16.85 -0.27
CA TYR A 110 -3.56 15.86 -1.30
C TYR A 110 -3.20 14.51 -0.68
N LEU A 111 -3.21 13.46 -1.51
CA LEU A 111 -2.82 12.11 -1.12
C LEU A 111 -1.41 12.10 -0.52
N THR A 112 -1.35 11.79 0.77
CA THR A 112 -0.11 11.73 1.55
C THR A 112 0.28 10.26 1.74
N PRO A 113 1.51 9.87 1.36
CA PRO A 113 1.95 8.50 1.54
C PRO A 113 2.22 8.16 3.01
N PHE A 114 1.92 6.93 3.39
CA PHE A 114 2.30 6.30 4.65
C PHE A 114 2.80 4.86 4.41
N ILE A 115 3.47 4.29 5.40
CA ILE A 115 3.88 2.89 5.42
C ILE A 115 3.23 2.22 6.62
N ILE A 116 2.62 1.05 6.43
CA ILE A 116 2.28 0.14 7.52
C ILE A 116 3.35 -0.94 7.63
N ALA A 117 3.72 -1.30 8.86
CA ALA A 117 4.65 -2.39 9.13
C ALA A 117 3.94 -3.50 9.90
N ILE A 118 3.83 -4.69 9.29
CA ILE A 118 3.22 -5.85 9.93
C ILE A 118 4.29 -6.62 10.71
N PRO A 119 4.14 -6.80 12.04
CA PRO A 119 5.10 -7.54 12.83
C PRO A 119 5.22 -9.02 12.39
N PRO A 120 6.30 -9.72 12.76
CA PRO A 120 6.37 -11.18 12.66
C PRO A 120 5.25 -11.86 13.47
N ILE A 121 4.80 -13.02 13.01
CA ILE A 121 3.84 -13.83 13.77
C ILE A 121 4.46 -14.23 15.12
N GLY A 122 3.69 -14.03 16.19
CA GLY A 122 4.07 -14.42 17.55
C GLY A 122 4.79 -13.34 18.36
N SER A 123 5.07 -12.15 17.80
CA SER A 123 5.46 -10.98 18.61
C SER A 123 4.23 -10.25 19.13
N VAL A 124 3.41 -9.74 18.21
CA VAL A 124 2.10 -9.12 18.42
C VAL A 124 1.12 -9.64 17.36
N ALA A 125 1.58 -9.78 16.12
CA ALA A 125 0.75 -10.25 15.01
C ALA A 125 0.33 -11.71 15.17
N LYS A 126 -0.95 -11.99 14.90
CA LYS A 126 -1.52 -13.32 14.68
C LYS A 126 -1.99 -13.43 13.23
N THR A 127 -2.22 -14.66 12.80
CA THR A 127 -2.64 -14.98 11.43
C THR A 127 -4.15 -15.05 11.36
N GLY A 128 -4.74 -14.60 10.25
CA GLY A 128 -6.18 -14.64 10.05
C GLY A 128 -6.80 -13.26 9.95
N ILE A 129 -8.11 -13.20 10.15
CA ILE A 129 -8.92 -12.01 9.94
C ILE A 129 -8.99 -11.21 11.23
N HIS A 130 -8.57 -9.95 11.16
CA HIS A 130 -8.49 -9.01 12.27
C HIS A 130 -9.18 -7.70 11.90
N ARG A 131 -9.63 -6.96 12.92
CA ARG A 131 -10.14 -5.60 12.73
C ARG A 131 -8.96 -4.65 12.54
N MET A 132 -8.99 -3.85 11.49
CA MET A 132 -8.09 -2.72 11.30
C MET A 132 -8.85 -1.42 11.53
N ARG A 133 -8.26 -0.48 12.26
CA ARG A 133 -8.83 0.86 12.47
C ARG A 133 -7.86 1.91 11.98
N ALA A 134 -8.35 2.81 11.14
CA ALA A 134 -7.67 4.02 10.74
C ALA A 134 -8.35 5.21 11.44
N THR A 135 -7.60 6.03 12.16
CA THR A 135 -8.14 7.17 12.91
C THR A 135 -7.36 8.43 12.57
N LEU A 136 -8.10 9.52 12.34
CA LEU A 136 -7.58 10.86 12.15
C LEU A 136 -8.10 11.78 13.26
N ALA A 137 -7.22 12.63 13.79
CA ALA A 137 -7.53 13.60 14.81
C ALA A 137 -6.77 14.92 14.61
N TYR A 138 -7.49 16.02 14.73
CA TYR A 138 -6.94 17.36 14.66
C TYR A 138 -6.15 17.71 15.94
N GLY A 139 -4.90 18.14 15.76
CA GLY A 139 -4.08 18.79 16.78
C GLY A 139 -3.64 17.92 17.96
N LEU A 140 -3.81 16.60 17.90
CA LEU A 140 -3.33 15.65 18.89
C LEU A 140 -3.01 14.30 18.26
N THR A 141 -2.19 13.51 18.96
CA THR A 141 -1.91 12.13 18.55
C THR A 141 -3.18 11.28 18.70
N PRO A 142 -3.66 10.62 17.63
CA PRO A 142 -4.84 9.80 17.71
C PRO A 142 -4.58 8.57 18.58
N ASP A 143 -5.61 8.10 19.25
CA ASP A 143 -5.67 6.79 19.90
C ASP A 143 -6.97 6.10 19.44
N ALA A 144 -6.94 4.77 19.34
CA ALA A 144 -8.00 4.01 18.70
C ALA A 144 -9.25 3.82 19.58
N CYS A 145 -9.14 4.02 20.90
CA CYS A 145 -10.20 3.75 21.87
C CYS A 145 -10.55 4.95 22.77
N ASP A 146 -9.66 5.92 22.89
CA ASP A 146 -9.85 7.05 23.78
C ASP A 146 -10.82 8.09 23.21
N ALA A 147 -11.48 8.79 24.14
CA ALA A 147 -12.30 9.94 23.80
C ALA A 147 -11.44 11.19 23.69
N PHE A 148 -11.39 11.75 22.49
CA PHE A 148 -10.75 13.03 22.24
C PHE A 148 -11.80 14.13 22.18
N ASN A 149 -11.56 15.22 22.91
CA ASN A 149 -12.32 16.44 22.73
C ASN A 149 -11.79 17.25 21.52
N THR A 150 -11.63 16.61 20.36
CA THR A 150 -11.16 17.24 19.11
C THR A 150 -11.94 16.75 17.88
N TYR A 151 -11.73 17.41 16.73
CA TYR A 151 -12.29 17.01 15.45
C TYR A 151 -11.51 15.84 14.82
N GLY A 152 -12.20 15.02 14.05
CA GLY A 152 -11.60 13.86 13.39
C GLY A 152 -12.63 12.83 12.95
N GLU A 153 -12.12 11.68 12.48
CA GLU A 153 -12.89 10.55 11.97
C GLU A 153 -12.16 9.23 12.20
N SER A 154 -12.90 8.12 12.24
CA SER A 154 -12.33 6.77 12.25
C SER A 154 -13.05 5.85 11.28
N HIS A 155 -12.27 5.07 10.53
CA HIS A 155 -12.76 4.02 9.64
C HIS A 155 -12.29 2.65 10.13
N ASP A 156 -13.22 1.71 10.20
CA ASP A 156 -12.92 0.31 10.48
C ASP A 156 -12.92 -0.53 9.21
N TYR A 157 -11.83 -1.26 8.98
CA TYR A 157 -11.58 -2.15 7.86
C TYR A 157 -11.26 -3.57 8.34
N THR A 158 -11.14 -4.51 7.40
CA THR A 158 -10.72 -5.88 7.68
C THR A 158 -9.29 -6.12 7.19
N ALA A 159 -8.40 -6.60 8.06
CA ALA A 159 -7.06 -7.04 7.68
C ALA A 159 -6.95 -8.56 7.79
N ASN A 160 -6.51 -9.22 6.72
CA ASN A 160 -6.23 -10.66 6.72
C ASN A 160 -4.72 -10.90 6.75
N ILE A 161 -4.19 -11.32 7.89
CA ILE A 161 -2.76 -11.52 8.10
C ILE A 161 -2.34 -12.92 7.65
N LEU A 162 -1.48 -12.96 6.64
CA LEU A 162 -1.03 -14.18 6.00
C LEU A 162 0.23 -14.71 6.66
N ASN A 163 0.23 -16.01 6.97
CA ASN A 163 1.39 -16.71 7.52
C ASN A 163 2.33 -17.20 6.41
N TYR A 164 2.83 -16.28 5.62
CA TYR A 164 3.98 -16.55 4.78
C TYR A 164 4.84 -15.31 4.76
N THR A 165 6.16 -15.49 4.81
CA THR A 165 7.06 -14.48 4.29
C THR A 165 6.95 -14.54 2.78
N PRO A 166 6.62 -13.44 2.07
CA PRO A 166 6.69 -13.41 0.62
C PRO A 166 8.05 -13.97 0.23
N SER A 167 8.05 -15.11 -0.46
CA SER A 167 9.30 -15.63 -0.96
C SER A 167 9.79 -14.62 -1.98
N ILE A 168 10.84 -13.88 -1.66
CA ILE A 168 11.70 -13.37 -2.73
C ILE A 168 12.06 -14.64 -3.51
N PRO A 169 11.69 -14.78 -4.79
CA PRO A 169 12.01 -15.98 -5.53
C PRO A 169 13.53 -16.13 -5.49
N THR A 170 14.03 -17.06 -4.66
CA THR A 170 15.40 -17.54 -4.76
C THR A 170 15.53 -18.08 -6.17
N PRO A 171 16.48 -17.58 -6.98
CA PRO A 171 16.57 -17.98 -8.38
C PRO A 171 16.77 -19.50 -8.48
N PRO A 172 15.96 -20.19 -9.31
CA PRO A 172 16.58 -21.00 -10.34
C PRO A 172 15.81 -20.85 -11.64
N CYS A 173 16.15 -19.87 -12.47
CA CYS A 173 15.63 -19.85 -13.83
C CYS A 173 16.61 -20.56 -14.75
N ALA A 174 16.29 -21.80 -15.13
CA ALA A 174 16.98 -22.51 -16.20
C ALA A 174 16.76 -21.77 -17.54
N ALA A 175 17.79 -21.78 -18.40
CA ALA A 175 17.75 -21.15 -19.70
C ALA A 175 16.61 -21.69 -20.58
N VAL A 176 15.79 -20.81 -21.14
CA VAL A 176 14.84 -21.17 -22.20
C VAL A 176 15.53 -20.96 -23.54
N SER A 177 15.77 -22.07 -24.25
CA SER A 177 16.32 -22.05 -25.61
C SER A 177 15.21 -21.70 -26.59
N VAL A 178 15.24 -20.48 -27.13
CA VAL A 178 14.54 -20.13 -28.37
C VAL A 178 15.53 -20.37 -29.51
N GLY A 179 15.22 -21.36 -30.35
CA GLY A 179 16.15 -22.03 -31.25
C GLY A 179 17.10 -21.14 -32.08
N SER A 180 18.23 -21.77 -32.46
CA SER A 180 19.33 -21.27 -33.31
C SER A 180 19.71 -19.80 -33.09
N ALA A 181 20.59 -19.61 -32.10
CA ALA A 181 21.35 -18.42 -31.76
C ALA A 181 20.56 -17.25 -31.15
N SER A 182 20.03 -17.46 -29.95
CA SER A 182 19.72 -16.39 -28.99
C SER A 182 19.84 -16.97 -27.58
N SER A 183 20.94 -16.70 -26.88
CA SER A 183 21.01 -16.95 -25.44
C SER A 183 20.50 -15.70 -24.71
N LEU A 184 19.33 -15.86 -24.08
CA LEU A 184 18.67 -14.83 -23.28
C LEU A 184 19.37 -14.74 -21.92
N TYR A 185 19.96 -13.59 -21.59
CA TYR A 185 20.55 -13.33 -20.27
C TYR A 185 19.72 -12.26 -19.56
N ALA A 186 19.11 -12.63 -18.44
CA ALA A 186 18.52 -11.69 -17.49
C ALA A 186 19.55 -11.44 -16.37
N ALA A 187 19.98 -10.19 -16.20
CA ALA A 187 20.83 -9.80 -15.09
C ALA A 187 20.16 -8.65 -14.32
N SER A 188 19.83 -8.90 -13.05
CA SER A 188 19.41 -7.84 -12.13
C SER A 188 20.63 -7.30 -11.40
N SER A 189 20.82 -5.98 -11.42
CA SER A 189 21.74 -5.29 -10.52
C SER A 189 20.98 -4.27 -9.69
N GLY A 190 20.90 -4.46 -8.38
CA GLY A 190 20.50 -3.41 -7.44
C GLY A 190 19.57 -3.85 -6.31
N THR A 191 19.73 -3.18 -5.17
CA THR A 191 19.00 -3.34 -3.89
C THR A 191 17.76 -2.44 -3.80
N THR A 192 17.09 -2.16 -4.92
CA THR A 192 15.85 -1.37 -4.96
C THR A 192 14.77 -2.15 -5.72
N SER A 193 13.49 -1.81 -5.52
CA SER A 193 12.28 -2.51 -5.99
C SER A 193 12.10 -2.59 -7.53
N TYR A 194 13.18 -2.54 -8.29
CA TYR A 194 13.22 -2.55 -9.74
C TYR A 194 13.82 -3.84 -10.26
N THR A 195 13.18 -4.44 -11.28
CA THR A 195 13.80 -5.53 -12.05
C THR A 195 14.32 -4.94 -13.36
N CYS A 196 15.65 -4.81 -13.46
CA CYS A 196 16.30 -4.46 -14.73
C CYS A 196 16.30 -5.69 -15.66
N LYS A 197 15.76 -5.54 -16.88
CA LYS A 197 15.86 -6.55 -17.93
C LYS A 197 16.59 -5.96 -19.14
N THR A 198 17.78 -6.48 -19.42
CA THR A 198 18.55 -6.11 -20.60
C THR A 198 18.35 -7.13 -21.71
N TYR A 199 18.16 -6.63 -22.93
CA TYR A 199 18.05 -7.43 -24.14
C TYR A 199 19.11 -6.95 -25.11
N SER A 200 20.10 -7.79 -25.37
CA SER A 200 21.12 -7.51 -26.38
C SER A 200 20.79 -8.25 -27.66
N TRP A 201 20.80 -7.53 -28.78
CA TRP A 201 20.65 -8.10 -30.10
C TRP A 201 21.83 -7.65 -30.96
N THR A 202 22.30 -8.54 -31.83
CA THR A 202 23.26 -8.17 -32.89
C THR A 202 22.51 -8.04 -34.20
N SER A 203 22.52 -6.82 -34.76
CA SER A 203 21.94 -6.54 -36.08
C SER A 203 22.66 -7.34 -37.17
N PRO A 204 21.95 -7.96 -38.12
CA PRO A 204 22.57 -8.60 -39.28
C PRO A 204 23.29 -7.60 -40.20
N ARG A 205 23.00 -6.29 -40.10
CA ARG A 205 23.78 -5.23 -40.76
C ARG A 205 24.47 -4.38 -39.69
N THR A 206 25.66 -4.84 -39.34
CA THR A 206 26.77 -4.16 -38.66
C THR A 206 26.37 -3.21 -37.53
N GLY A 207 26.34 -3.75 -36.31
CA GLY A 207 26.29 -2.99 -35.06
C GLY A 207 25.69 -3.81 -33.93
N THR A 208 26.21 -3.63 -32.71
CA THR A 208 25.60 -4.15 -31.47
C THR A 208 24.83 -3.02 -30.84
N ALA A 209 23.53 -3.20 -30.65
CA ALA A 209 22.68 -2.29 -29.90
C ALA A 209 22.06 -3.06 -28.73
N THR A 210 21.97 -2.39 -27.59
CA THR A 210 21.40 -2.95 -26.36
C THR A 210 20.14 -2.18 -26.04
N LEU A 211 19.03 -2.89 -25.89
CA LEU A 211 17.78 -2.36 -25.36
C LEU A 211 17.71 -2.75 -23.89
N ALA A 212 17.53 -1.76 -23.01
CA ALA A 212 17.29 -1.99 -21.59
C ALA A 212 15.87 -1.52 -21.26
N PHE A 213 15.13 -2.36 -20.55
CA PHE A 213 13.83 -2.02 -19.99
C PHE A 213 13.94 -2.12 -18.48
N GLN A 214 13.56 -1.07 -17.79
CA GLN A 214 13.30 -1.13 -16.35
C GLN A 214 11.80 -1.36 -16.17
N LEU A 215 11.48 -2.48 -15.51
CA LEU A 215 10.11 -2.83 -15.20
C LEU A 215 9.94 -2.60 -13.70
N ARG A 216 8.98 -1.74 -13.36
CA ARG A 216 8.52 -1.59 -11.99
C ARG A 216 7.40 -2.58 -11.76
N ASN A 217 7.50 -3.33 -10.68
CA ASN A 217 6.40 -4.16 -10.23
C ASN A 217 5.48 -3.28 -9.38
N ASP A 218 4.32 -2.92 -9.93
CA ASP A 218 3.21 -2.30 -9.21
C ASP A 218 2.10 -3.37 -9.08
N PRO A 219 1.39 -3.50 -7.95
CA PRO A 219 0.75 -4.74 -7.53
C PRO A 219 -0.30 -5.35 -8.48
N ASN A 220 -0.74 -4.62 -9.51
CA ASN A 220 -1.76 -5.08 -10.44
C ASN A 220 -1.35 -5.09 -11.93
N TYR A 221 -0.19 -4.55 -12.33
CA TYR A 221 0.23 -4.55 -13.75
C TYR A 221 1.75 -4.46 -13.93
N TRP A 222 2.22 -4.97 -15.07
CA TRP A 222 3.60 -4.74 -15.54
C TRP A 222 3.63 -3.46 -16.36
N TYR A 223 4.02 -2.35 -15.75
CA TYR A 223 4.28 -1.13 -16.51
C TYR A 223 5.76 -1.08 -16.93
N VAL A 224 6.01 -0.65 -18.16
CA VAL A 224 7.33 -0.20 -18.57
C VAL A 224 7.54 1.15 -17.92
N ASP A 225 8.43 1.20 -16.92
CA ASP A 225 8.73 2.41 -16.16
C ASP A 225 9.65 3.28 -17.03
N ASP A 226 10.81 2.73 -17.41
CA ASP A 226 11.78 3.39 -18.28
C ASP A 226 12.25 2.51 -19.42
N VAL A 227 12.43 3.13 -20.59
CA VAL A 227 13.16 2.58 -21.72
C VAL A 227 14.45 3.36 -21.94
N SER A 228 15.57 2.65 -21.91
CA SER A 228 16.88 3.21 -22.26
C SER A 228 17.52 2.40 -23.37
N VAL A 229 18.00 3.09 -24.41
CA VAL A 229 18.64 2.46 -25.57
C VAL A 229 20.10 2.84 -25.57
N TYR A 230 20.98 1.85 -25.73
CA TYR A 230 22.42 2.06 -25.78
C TYR A 230 23.00 1.57 -27.11
N ASN A 231 23.90 2.37 -27.67
CA ASN A 231 24.76 1.97 -28.78
C ASN A 231 26.20 2.00 -28.30
N LYS A 232 26.84 0.82 -28.20
CA LYS A 232 28.25 0.68 -27.80
C LYS A 232 28.62 1.47 -26.52
N GLY A 233 27.73 1.45 -25.52
CA GLY A 233 27.93 2.13 -24.24
C GLY A 233 27.49 3.60 -24.20
N VAL A 234 27.11 4.20 -25.32
CA VAL A 234 26.50 5.54 -25.36
C VAL A 234 24.99 5.39 -25.23
N GLN A 235 24.40 6.03 -24.22
CA GLN A 235 22.95 6.10 -24.07
C GLN A 235 22.38 6.98 -25.17
N MET A 236 21.65 6.36 -26.10
CA MET A 236 20.98 7.00 -27.22
C MET A 236 19.61 7.55 -26.82
N LEU A 237 18.97 6.92 -25.83
CA LEU A 237 17.69 7.35 -25.26
C LEU A 237 17.81 7.40 -23.74
N VAL A 238 17.63 8.60 -23.19
CA VAL A 238 17.62 8.85 -21.74
C VAL A 238 16.17 8.93 -21.30
N ASN A 239 15.79 8.13 -20.30
CA ASN A 239 14.52 8.28 -19.58
C ASN A 239 13.26 8.28 -20.47
N GLY A 240 13.11 7.30 -21.36
CA GLY A 240 11.95 7.21 -22.27
C GLY A 240 10.62 6.83 -21.60
N GLY A 241 10.50 7.03 -20.29
CA GLY A 241 9.38 6.65 -19.42
C GLY A 241 8.31 7.73 -19.24
N PHE A 242 7.19 7.34 -18.63
CA PHE A 242 6.03 8.20 -18.35
C PHE A 242 6.26 9.05 -17.09
N GLU A 243 7.23 9.96 -17.13
CA GLU A 243 7.36 10.99 -16.08
C GLU A 243 6.46 12.18 -16.42
N SER A 244 5.46 12.46 -15.58
CA SER A 244 4.66 13.67 -15.70
C SER A 244 5.53 14.90 -15.42
N GLY A 245 6.11 15.51 -16.46
CA GLY A 245 6.82 16.79 -16.32
C GLY A 245 7.91 17.02 -17.38
N SER A 246 7.58 17.89 -18.34
CA SER A 246 8.48 18.53 -19.31
C SER A 246 9.30 17.61 -20.24
N PHE A 247 8.65 17.16 -21.31
CA PHE A 247 9.34 16.72 -22.52
C PHE A 247 10.06 17.91 -23.18
N SER A 248 11.39 17.90 -23.19
CA SER A 248 12.19 18.75 -24.07
C SER A 248 13.47 18.04 -24.53
N PRO A 249 13.80 18.02 -25.83
CA PRO A 249 12.98 18.36 -27.00
C PRO A 249 12.80 17.16 -27.95
N GLY A 250 11.55 16.80 -28.28
CA GLY A 250 11.33 16.00 -29.49
C GLY A 250 10.11 15.09 -29.60
N TRP A 251 9.26 14.93 -28.58
CA TRP A 251 8.15 13.98 -28.68
C TRP A 251 6.80 14.57 -28.27
N THR A 252 5.80 14.29 -29.12
CA THR A 252 4.38 14.57 -28.90
C THR A 252 3.70 13.23 -28.59
N LEU A 253 2.98 13.15 -27.47
CA LEU A 253 2.15 12.00 -27.14
C LEU A 253 0.98 11.92 -28.15
N THR A 254 0.92 10.87 -28.95
CA THR A 254 -0.26 10.53 -29.77
C THR A 254 -0.80 9.18 -29.35
N GLY A 255 -1.99 9.18 -28.74
CA GLY A 255 -2.72 7.96 -28.38
C GLY A 255 -3.16 7.95 -26.93
N ASN A 256 -4.31 8.57 -26.65
CA ASN A 256 -5.13 8.18 -25.52
C ASN A 256 -5.77 6.84 -25.88
N CYS A 257 -5.59 5.83 -25.02
CA CYS A 257 -6.54 4.73 -24.91
C CYS A 257 -7.10 4.81 -23.50
N GLY A 258 -8.43 4.99 -23.42
CA GLY A 258 -9.16 5.11 -22.15
C GLY A 258 -9.46 3.78 -21.49
#